data_AF-A0A524FZ93-F1
#
_entry.id   AF-A0A524FZ93-F1
#
_cell.length_a   1.000
_cell.length_b   1.000
_cell.length_c   1.000
_cell.angle_alpha   90.00
_cell.angle_beta   90.00
_cell.angle_gamma   90.00
#
_symmetry.space_group_name_H-M   'P 1'
#
loop_
_entity.id
_entity.type
_entity.pdbx_description
1 polymer ?
#
loop_
_entity_poly.entity_id
_entity_poly.type
_entity_poly.pdbx_seq_one_letter_code
_entity_poly.pdbx_strand_id
1 'polypeptide(L)'
;MYERHLLQKNSYSWSMSEEKCPECGATGRIVRYNKWHVKEVYCNECHICLNSEEVQEKTRIAQIASREGKLNEFYLGTYQIPKPEDTDDKESEDSIQNGFID
;
A
#
# COMPACT_ATOMS: atom_id res chain seq x y z
N MET A 1 -23.14 -10.13 42.18
CA MET A 1 -23.53 -9.84 40.78
C MET A 1 -22.60 -8.75 40.29
N TYR A 2 -21.55 -9.09 39.53
CA TYR A 2 -20.65 -8.09 38.93
C TYR A 2 -20.73 -8.25 37.41
N GLU A 3 -21.43 -7.31 36.79
CA GLU A 3 -21.58 -7.23 35.34
C GLU A 3 -20.24 -6.86 34.71
N ARG A 4 -19.65 -7.83 34.00
CA ARG A 4 -18.54 -7.57 33.06
C ARG A 4 -19.12 -6.94 31.80
N HIS A 5 -19.17 -5.61 31.76
CA HIS A 5 -19.28 -4.89 30.49
C HIS A 5 -17.96 -5.06 29.72
N LEU A 6 -17.90 -6.09 28.87
CA LEU A 6 -16.94 -6.20 27.78
C LEU A 6 -17.31 -5.16 26.71
N LEU A 7 -16.93 -3.90 26.95
CA LEU A 7 -16.87 -2.92 25.85
C LEU A 7 -15.74 -3.36 24.93
N GLN A 8 -16.14 -4.02 23.84
CA GLN A 8 -15.37 -4.25 22.64
C GLN A 8 -14.80 -2.90 22.18
N LYS A 9 -13.58 -2.57 22.62
CA LYS A 9 -12.83 -1.42 22.14
C LYS A 9 -12.41 -1.72 20.71
N ASN A 10 -13.30 -1.47 19.76
CA ASN A 10 -12.86 -1.17 18.40
C ASN A 10 -11.96 0.06 18.52
N SER A 11 -10.65 -0.16 18.43
CA SER A 11 -9.61 0.86 18.58
C SER A 11 -9.59 1.77 17.35
N TYR A 12 -10.65 2.51 17.12
CA TYR A 12 -10.62 3.67 16.23
C TYR A 12 -9.97 4.80 17.02
N SER A 13 -8.70 5.06 16.75
CA SER A 13 -8.03 6.25 17.28
C SER A 13 -8.59 7.46 16.53
N TRP A 14 -9.37 8.27 17.25
CA TRP A 14 -9.88 9.54 16.74
C TRP A 14 -8.85 10.62 17.03
N SER A 15 -8.30 11.23 15.97
CA SER A 15 -7.34 12.32 16.09
C SER A 15 -7.84 13.51 15.28
N MET A 16 -7.79 14.71 15.85
CA MET A 16 -7.98 15.95 15.07
C MET A 16 -6.70 16.26 14.30
N SER A 17 -6.78 16.43 12.98
CA SER A 17 -5.67 16.96 12.17
C SER A 17 -5.87 18.45 11.92
N GLU A 18 -4.78 19.20 11.81
CA GLU A 18 -4.83 20.61 11.38
C GLU A 18 -5.27 20.76 9.91
N GLU A 19 -4.97 19.75 9.09
CA GLU A 19 -5.42 19.67 7.70
C GLU A 19 -6.93 19.41 7.61
N LYS A 20 -7.61 20.12 6.72
CA LYS A 20 -9.05 19.98 6.46
C LYS A 20 -9.31 18.94 5.37
N CYS A 21 -10.45 18.24 5.49
CA CYS A 21 -10.89 17.33 4.44
C CYS A 21 -11.15 18.15 3.16
N PRO A 22 -10.60 17.77 1.99
CA PRO A 22 -10.81 18.52 0.75
C PRO A 22 -12.29 18.56 0.33
N GLU A 23 -13.06 17.51 0.64
CA GLU A 23 -14.47 17.41 0.25
C GLU A 23 -15.43 18.15 1.19
N CYS A 24 -15.27 17.98 2.51
CA CYS A 24 -16.22 18.49 3.51
C CYS A 24 -15.65 19.52 4.50
N GLY A 25 -14.36 19.88 4.40
CA GLY A 25 -13.73 20.85 5.28
C GLY A 25 -13.51 20.41 6.74
N ALA A 26 -14.04 19.24 7.14
CA ALA A 26 -13.90 18.71 8.49
C ALA A 26 -12.45 18.31 8.83
N THR A 27 -12.07 18.45 10.09
CA THR A 27 -10.73 18.13 10.64
C THR A 27 -10.69 16.80 11.39
N GLY A 28 -11.85 16.19 11.66
CA GLY A 28 -11.93 14.88 12.31
C GLY A 28 -11.34 13.79 11.41
N ARG A 29 -10.49 12.93 11.99
CA ARG A 29 -9.85 11.80 11.30
C ARG A 29 -10.07 10.49 12.04
N ILE A 30 -10.30 9.43 11.28
CA ILE A 30 -10.34 8.06 11.75
C ILE A 30 -9.09 7.37 11.24
N VAL A 31 -8.23 6.91 12.16
CA VAL A 31 -7.05 6.12 11.79
C VAL A 31 -7.38 4.63 11.87
N ARG A 32 -7.05 3.90 10.81
CA ARG A 32 -7.16 2.43 10.71
C ARG A 32 -5.87 1.86 10.17
N TYR A 33 -5.71 0.55 10.31
CA TYR A 33 -4.60 -0.18 9.70
C TYR A 33 -5.18 -1.33 8.89
N ASN A 34 -4.72 -1.48 7.66
CA ASN A 34 -5.12 -2.62 6.83
C ASN A 34 -4.37 -3.90 7.25
N LYS A 35 -4.63 -5.02 6.55
CA LYS A 35 -4.00 -6.33 6.84
C LYS A 35 -2.47 -6.33 6.74
N TRP A 36 -1.88 -5.34 6.05
CA TRP A 36 -0.44 -5.17 5.90
C TRP A 36 0.13 -4.17 6.91
N HIS A 37 -0.63 -3.81 7.95
CA HIS A 37 -0.27 -2.77 8.92
C HIS A 37 0.04 -1.40 8.28
N VAL A 38 -0.49 -1.12 7.08
CA VAL A 38 -0.40 0.19 6.45
C VAL A 38 -1.45 1.11 7.07
N LYS A 39 -1.03 2.31 7.47
CA LYS A 39 -1.88 3.32 8.10
C LYS A 39 -2.83 3.93 7.08
N GLU A 40 -4.12 3.84 7.35
CA GLU A 40 -5.19 4.47 6.56
C GLU A 40 -5.81 5.60 7.37
N VAL A 41 -5.96 6.77 6.75
CA VAL A 41 -6.50 7.97 7.38
C VAL A 41 -7.78 8.36 6.65
N TYR A 42 -8.91 8.20 7.34
CA TYR A 42 -10.21 8.54 6.79
C TYR A 42 -10.73 9.85 7.36
N CYS A 43 -11.50 10.61 6.57
CA CYS A 43 -12.32 11.68 7.11
C CYS A 43 -13.42 11.10 8.00
N ASN A 44 -13.67 11.71 9.17
CA ASN A 44 -14.72 11.26 10.08
C ASN A 44 -16.14 11.46 9.51
N GLU A 45 -16.36 12.55 8.77
CA GLU A 45 -17.68 12.90 8.24
C GLU A 45 -17.94 12.23 6.89
N CYS A 46 -16.99 12.37 5.97
CA CYS A 46 -17.14 11.89 4.60
C CYS A 46 -16.75 10.42 4.42
N HIS A 47 -16.07 9.81 5.41
CA HIS A 47 -15.54 8.44 5.35
C HIS A 47 -14.67 8.12 4.11
N ILE A 48 -14.13 9.15 3.45
CA ILE A 48 -13.17 9.02 2.36
C ILE A 48 -11.76 8.79 2.91
N CYS A 49 -10.95 7.99 2.21
CA CYS A 49 -9.54 7.82 2.53
C CYS A 49 -8.74 9.02 2.01
N LEU A 50 -8.09 9.75 2.91
CA LEU A 50 -7.36 10.98 2.61
C LEU A 50 -5.92 10.73 2.17
N ASN A 51 -5.36 9.56 2.53
CA ASN A 51 -4.03 9.14 2.12
C ASN A 51 -4.09 7.94 1.16
N SER A 52 -5.08 7.90 0.27
CA SER A 52 -5.34 6.75 -0.60
C SER A 52 -4.15 6.38 -1.48
N GLU A 53 -3.45 7.36 -2.04
CA GLU A 53 -2.26 7.12 -2.89
C GLU A 53 -1.12 6.48 -2.09
N GLU A 54 -0.84 7.00 -0.89
CA GLU A 54 0.18 6.44 0.01
C GLU A 54 -0.18 5.01 0.44
N VAL A 55 -1.46 4.77 0.79
CA VAL A 55 -1.96 3.45 1.17
C VAL A 55 -1.83 2.46 0.02
N GLN A 56 -2.19 2.87 -1.19
CA GLN A 56 -2.09 2.03 -2.39
C GLN A 56 -0.63 1.64 -2.66
N GLU A 57 0.29 2.61 -2.67
CA GLU A 57 1.69 2.32 -2.96
C GLU A 57 2.33 1.45 -1.87
N LYS A 58 2.14 1.78 -0.59
CA LYS A 58 2.66 0.94 0.50
C LYS A 58 2.07 -0.46 0.50
N THR A 59 0.80 -0.59 0.15
CA THR A 59 0.15 -1.91 0.01
C THR A 59 0.72 -2.70 -1.15
N ARG A 60 1.01 -2.04 -2.29
CA ARG A 60 1.67 -2.66 -3.45
C ARG A 60 3.05 -3.18 -3.07
N ILE A 61 3.85 -2.39 -2.35
CA ILE A 61 5.18 -2.78 -1.86
C ILE A 61 5.07 -3.96 -0.89
N ALA A 62 4.15 -3.91 0.08
CA ALA A 62 3.92 -5.00 1.01
C ALA A 62 3.58 -6.32 0.31
N GLN A 63 2.78 -6.27 -0.76
CA GLN A 63 2.45 -7.45 -1.57
C GLN A 63 3.66 -8.01 -2.33
N ILE A 64 4.57 -7.16 -2.82
CA ILE A 64 5.82 -7.60 -3.45
C ILE A 64 6.72 -8.25 -2.39
N ALA A 65 6.97 -7.56 -1.27
CA ALA A 65 7.76 -8.08 -0.16
C ALA A 65 7.21 -9.41 0.38
N SER A 66 5.88 -9.57 0.45
CA SER A 66 5.23 -10.82 0.81
C SER A 66 5.51 -11.95 -0.15
N ARG A 67 5.52 -11.70 -1.47
CA ARG A 67 5.85 -12.71 -2.47
C ARG A 67 7.30 -13.14 -2.38
N GLU A 68 8.19 -12.24 -1.97
CA GLU A 68 9.62 -12.49 -1.80
C GLU A 68 10.00 -13.08 -0.43
N GLY A 69 9.04 -13.22 0.49
CA GLY A 69 9.32 -13.64 1.86
C GLY A 69 10.05 -12.59 2.72
N LYS A 70 10.06 -11.32 2.27
CA LYS A 70 10.77 -10.18 2.87
C LYS A 70 9.85 -9.21 3.63
N LEU A 71 8.68 -9.66 4.10
CA LEU A 71 7.77 -8.82 4.89
C LEU A 71 8.43 -8.19 6.12
N ASN A 72 9.37 -8.89 6.75
CA ASN A 72 10.13 -8.35 7.87
C ASN A 72 10.91 -7.09 7.48
N GLU A 73 11.55 -7.07 6.31
CA GLU A 73 12.26 -5.89 5.79
C GLU A 73 11.30 -4.73 5.50
N PHE A 74 10.08 -5.05 5.03
CA PHE A 74 9.04 -4.05 4.80
C PHE A 74 8.61 -3.39 6.11
N TYR A 75 8.34 -4.18 7.16
CA TYR A 75 7.96 -3.66 8.47
C TYR A 75 9.08 -2.87 9.16
N LEU A 76 10.34 -3.21 8.88
CA LEU A 76 11.52 -2.49 9.36
C LEU A 76 11.85 -1.23 8.55
N GLY A 77 11.17 -1.00 7.41
CA GLY A 77 11.43 0.12 6.51
C GLY A 77 12.74 0.00 5.73
N THR A 78 13.33 -1.20 5.64
CA THR A 78 14.58 -1.48 4.93
C THR A 78 14.38 -2.12 3.56
N TYR A 79 13.15 -2.52 3.25
CA TYR A 79 12.82 -3.16 1.98
C TYR A 79 13.01 -2.20 0.81
N GLN A 80 13.87 -2.57 -0.13
CA GLN A 80 14.01 -1.88 -1.40
C GLN A 80 13.16 -2.60 -2.43
N ILE A 81 12.30 -1.85 -3.12
CA ILE A 81 11.56 -2.36 -4.27
C ILE A 81 12.61 -2.84 -5.26
N PRO A 82 12.61 -4.12 -5.66
CA PRO A 82 13.46 -4.58 -6.72
C PRO A 82 13.16 -3.69 -7.92
N LYS A 83 14.20 -3.05 -8.47
CA LYS A 83 14.05 -2.47 -9.80
C LYS A 83 13.53 -3.60 -10.68
N PRO A 84 12.57 -3.35 -11.58
CA PRO A 84 12.29 -4.33 -12.62
C PRO A 84 13.67 -4.66 -13.20
N GLU A 85 14.10 -5.92 -13.06
CA GLU A 85 15.21 -6.38 -13.87
C GLU A 85 14.76 -6.04 -15.28
N ASP A 86 15.51 -5.17 -15.95
CA ASP A 86 15.42 -5.05 -17.39
C ASP A 86 15.39 -6.49 -17.87
N THR A 87 14.23 -6.94 -18.35
CA THR A 87 14.19 -8.11 -19.20
C THR A 87 15.05 -7.70 -20.37
N ASP A 88 16.33 -8.02 -20.26
CA ASP A 88 17.22 -8.31 -21.36
C ASP A 88 16.52 -9.45 -22.10
N ASP A 89 15.49 -9.07 -22.87
CA ASP A 89 14.93 -9.86 -23.93
C ASP A 89 16.10 -10.04 -24.89
N LYS A 90 16.83 -11.11 -24.61
CA LYS A 90 17.70 -11.83 -25.52
C LYS A 90 17.39 -11.42 -26.94
N GLU A 91 18.36 -10.79 -27.56
CA GLU A 91 18.47 -10.69 -29.00
C GLU A 91 18.06 -12.04 -29.61
N SER A 92 16.88 -12.11 -30.20
CA SER A 92 16.60 -13.11 -31.21
C SER A 92 17.30 -12.63 -32.50
N GLU A 93 18.63 -12.76 -32.52
CA GLU A 93 19.40 -12.84 -33.76
C GLU A 93 19.02 -14.14 -34.46
N ASP A 94 17.92 -14.15 -35.20
CA ASP A 94 17.75 -15.09 -36.31
C ASP A 94 18.18 -14.40 -37.60
N SER A 95 19.49 -14.16 -37.68
CA SER A 95 20.22 -13.98 -38.93
C SER A 95 20.28 -15.32 -39.66
N ILE A 96 19.25 -15.68 -40.43
CA ILE A 96 19.41 -16.61 -41.56
C ILE A 96 19.33 -15.81 -42.85
N GLN A 97 20.53 -15.36 -43.24
CA GLN A 97 20.93 -15.02 -44.59
C GLN A 97 20.65 -16.20 -45.53
N ASN A 98 19.86 -15.99 -46.58
CA ASN A 98 20.05 -16.68 -47.86
C ASN A 98 19.40 -15.85 -48.97
N GLY A 99 20.25 -15.11 -49.68
CA GLY A 99 19.92 -14.69 -51.03
C GLY A 99 19.91 -15.91 -51.94
N PHE A 100 18.92 -16.00 -52.82
CA PHE A 100 19.11 -16.59 -54.14
C PHE A 100 18.13 -15.94 -55.12
N ILE A 101 18.73 -15.48 -56.22
CA ILE A 101 18.12 -14.95 -57.42
C ILE A 101 17.48 -16.11 -58.19
N ASP A 102 16.27 -15.92 -58.71
CA ASP A 102 15.95 -16.07 -60.14
C ASP A 102 14.69 -15.25 -60.47
#